data_AF-A0A2V8LJD6-F1
#
_entry.id   AF-A0A2V8LJD6-F1
#
_cell.length_a   1.000
_cell.length_b   1.000
_cell.length_c   1.000
_cell.angle_alpha   90.00
_cell.angle_beta   90.00
_cell.angle_gamma   90.00
#
_symmetry.space_group_name_H-M   'P 1'
#
loop_
_entity.id
_entity.type
_entity.pdbx_description
1 polymer ?
#
loop_
_entity_poly.entity_id
_entity_poly.type
_entity_poly.pdbx_seq_one_letter_code
_entity_poly.pdbx_strand_id
1 'polypeptide(L)'
;MSTNVRIAFLLVAILSLAGVVAAVAPGSVFDLDGNSILDHGLPDWDLLNGTTGFNGSAGGSLVRTFVASENPPKIFTQGGSKDPNDTTGWRWKGADTVPDKDTITNAYAAEYIASGSGHEIFVFGGERFAVNGDSNIGIWFFQQNIGTLNDGTFGPGKHQNGDIFAVSAFTNGGVNPTISVY
;
A
#
# COMPACT_ATOMS: atom_id res chain seq x y z
N MET A 1 50.22 43.71 45.80
CA MET A 1 50.23 43.22 44.41
C MET A 1 49.20 42.12 44.31
N SER A 2 48.07 42.41 43.65
CA SER A 2 46.97 41.48 43.41
C SER A 2 47.25 40.67 42.15
N THR A 3 47.03 39.36 42.18
CA THR A 3 47.12 38.51 40.99
C THR A 3 45.80 37.77 40.83
N ASN A 4 45.00 38.23 39.87
CA ASN A 4 43.72 37.68 39.48
C ASN A 4 43.92 36.37 38.72
N VAL A 5 43.41 35.24 39.21
CA VAL A 5 43.35 34.00 38.43
C VAL A 5 41.95 33.88 37.82
N ARG A 6 41.91 33.90 36.49
CA ARG A 6 40.70 33.86 35.65
C ARG A 6 40.16 32.43 35.61
N ILE A 7 38.88 32.26 35.95
CA ILE A 7 38.15 31.00 35.78
C ILE A 7 37.84 30.83 34.29
N ALA A 8 38.43 29.81 33.66
CA ALA A 8 38.09 29.43 32.29
C ALA A 8 36.94 28.41 32.32
N PHE A 9 35.77 28.80 31.83
CA PHE A 9 34.66 27.88 31.58
C PHE A 9 34.90 27.16 30.24
N LEU A 10 35.05 25.83 30.29
CA LEU A 10 35.08 24.97 29.09
C LEU A 10 33.63 24.67 28.69
N LEU A 11 33.10 25.39 27.70
CA LEU A 11 31.83 25.08 27.05
C LEU A 11 32.06 23.95 26.03
N VAL A 12 31.72 22.71 26.40
CA VAL A 12 31.62 21.61 25.44
C VAL A 12 30.25 21.71 24.76
N ALA A 13 30.23 22.25 23.54
CA ALA A 13 29.04 22.20 22.70
C ALA A 13 28.96 20.80 22.05
N ILE A 14 28.00 19.99 22.49
CA ILE A 14 27.62 18.76 21.79
C ILE A 14 26.81 19.17 20.56
N LEU A 15 27.46 19.19 19.39
CA LEU A 15 26.79 19.35 18.10
C LEU A 15 26.07 18.03 17.78
N SER A 16 24.76 17.95 18.05
CA SER A 16 23.94 16.86 17.52
C SER A 16 23.83 17.05 16.01
N LEU A 17 24.52 16.22 15.24
CA LEU A 17 24.33 16.14 13.79
C LEU A 17 22.93 15.57 13.55
N ALA A 18 21.95 16.44 13.30
CA ALA A 18 20.68 16.02 12.75
C ALA A 18 20.96 15.57 11.30
N GLY A 19 21.04 14.26 11.08
CA GLY A 19 21.10 13.72 9.72
C GLY A 19 19.85 14.14 8.96
N VAL A 20 20.03 14.80 7.82
CA VAL A 20 18.92 15.02 6.88
C VAL A 20 18.62 13.67 6.25
N VAL A 21 17.54 13.02 6.67
CA VAL A 21 17.02 11.85 5.97
C VAL A 21 16.29 12.36 4.73
N ALA A 22 16.91 12.21 3.57
CA ALA A 22 16.24 12.48 2.30
C ALA A 22 15.25 11.35 2.00
N ALA A 23 14.01 11.69 1.63
CA ALA A 23 13.06 10.72 1.12
C ALA A 23 13.60 10.11 -0.18
N VAL A 24 13.56 8.79 -0.28
CA VAL A 24 13.94 8.08 -1.50
C VAL A 24 12.69 7.94 -2.35
N ALA A 25 12.76 8.38 -3.61
CA ALA A 25 11.64 8.29 -4.51
C ALA A 25 11.32 6.81 -4.83
N PRO A 26 10.04 6.37 -4.77
CA PRO A 26 9.66 5.01 -5.13
C PRO A 26 10.08 4.62 -6.56
N GLY A 27 10.12 5.60 -7.47
CA GLY A 27 10.65 5.45 -8.84
C GLY A 27 12.13 5.07 -8.95
N SER A 28 12.83 4.84 -7.84
CA SER A 28 14.19 4.27 -7.83
C SER A 28 14.22 2.75 -7.78
N VAL A 29 13.09 2.11 -7.44
CA VAL A 29 12.97 0.65 -7.28
C VAL A 29 11.80 0.04 -8.03
N PHE A 30 10.82 0.84 -8.44
CA PHE A 30 9.58 0.40 -9.07
C PHE A 30 9.14 1.40 -10.14
N ASP A 31 8.65 0.91 -11.28
CA ASP A 31 8.16 1.77 -12.36
C ASP A 31 6.81 2.39 -12.00
N LEU A 32 6.60 3.66 -12.34
CA LEU A 32 5.39 4.44 -12.05
C LEU A 32 4.90 5.23 -13.26
N ASP A 33 5.24 4.77 -14.46
CA ASP A 33 4.93 5.43 -15.73
C ASP A 33 3.46 5.26 -16.19
N GLY A 34 2.70 4.40 -15.52
CA GLY A 34 1.27 4.20 -15.73
C GLY A 34 0.92 3.16 -16.79
N ASN A 35 1.84 2.27 -17.17
CA ASN A 35 1.53 1.07 -17.94
C ASN A 35 2.30 -0.14 -17.40
N SER A 36 1.94 -1.35 -17.83
CA SER A 36 2.49 -2.59 -17.30
C SER A 36 3.68 -3.17 -18.10
N ILE A 37 4.28 -2.37 -18.98
CA ILE A 37 5.29 -2.82 -19.95
C ILE A 37 6.67 -2.64 -19.35
N LEU A 38 7.50 -3.69 -19.40
CA LEU A 38 8.88 -3.61 -18.95
C LEU A 38 9.77 -2.87 -19.96
N ASP A 39 9.77 -1.54 -19.95
CA ASP A 39 10.53 -0.70 -20.88
C ASP A 39 11.51 0.31 -20.24
N HIS A 40 11.42 0.57 -18.92
CA HIS A 40 12.37 1.44 -18.20
C HIS A 40 13.41 0.70 -17.33
N GLY A 41 13.44 -0.63 -17.37
CA GLY A 41 14.45 -1.44 -16.66
C GLY A 41 14.27 -1.51 -15.14
N LEU A 42 13.15 -0.98 -14.62
CA LEU A 42 12.66 -1.20 -13.27
C LEU A 42 11.53 -2.24 -13.27
N PRO A 43 11.32 -2.95 -12.16
CA PRO A 43 10.17 -3.85 -12.05
C PRO A 43 8.87 -3.05 -11.98
N ASP A 44 7.80 -3.71 -12.41
CA ASP A 44 6.47 -3.13 -12.46
C ASP A 44 5.41 -4.15 -12.01
N TRP A 45 4.14 -3.75 -11.93
CA TRP A 45 3.09 -4.53 -11.27
C TRP A 45 2.74 -5.83 -11.99
N ASP A 46 2.95 -5.93 -13.31
CA ASP A 46 2.77 -7.21 -14.03
C ASP A 46 3.75 -8.27 -13.54
N LEU A 47 4.99 -7.88 -13.19
CA LEU A 47 5.94 -8.82 -12.60
C LEU A 47 5.45 -9.34 -11.25
N LEU A 48 4.62 -8.59 -10.51
CA LEU A 48 4.12 -9.07 -9.21
C LEU A 48 3.16 -10.26 -9.34
N ASN A 49 2.65 -10.55 -10.55
CA ASN A 49 1.84 -11.72 -10.83
C ASN A 49 2.60 -13.04 -10.53
N GLY A 50 1.90 -14.10 -10.14
CA GLY A 50 2.48 -15.40 -9.79
C GLY A 50 2.65 -15.68 -8.29
N THR A 51 3.62 -16.52 -7.91
CA THR A 51 3.75 -17.03 -6.53
C THR A 51 3.99 -15.90 -5.51
N THR A 52 3.09 -15.80 -4.53
CA THR A 52 3.11 -14.80 -3.44
C THR A 52 3.91 -15.29 -2.22
N GLY A 53 4.32 -14.36 -1.34
CA GLY A 53 4.98 -14.68 -0.07
C GLY A 53 6.39 -14.05 0.11
N PHE A 54 7.09 -14.48 1.16
CA PHE A 54 8.38 -13.93 1.62
C PHE A 54 9.62 -14.54 0.94
N ASN A 55 9.45 -15.51 0.03
CA ASN A 55 10.55 -16.19 -0.64
C ASN A 55 10.21 -16.46 -2.10
N GLY A 56 10.68 -15.57 -2.98
CA GLY A 56 10.50 -15.65 -4.43
C GLY A 56 10.12 -14.29 -4.98
N SER A 57 11.11 -13.56 -5.50
CA SER A 57 10.95 -12.15 -5.85
C SER A 57 10.81 -11.99 -7.36
N ALA A 58 9.60 -11.83 -7.85
CA ALA A 58 9.44 -11.26 -9.17
C ALA A 58 9.80 -9.78 -9.11
N GLY A 59 10.64 -9.36 -10.04
CA GLY A 59 11.15 -8.00 -10.09
C GLY A 59 12.06 -7.59 -8.92
N GLY A 60 12.51 -8.50 -8.03
CA GLY A 60 13.40 -8.15 -6.91
C GLY A 60 12.71 -7.68 -5.62
N SER A 61 11.40 -7.87 -5.48
CA SER A 61 10.62 -7.61 -4.25
C SER A 61 11.01 -8.51 -3.07
N LEU A 62 11.16 -8.01 -1.85
CA LEU A 62 11.40 -8.85 -0.66
C LEU A 62 10.20 -9.75 -0.32
N VAL A 63 9.01 -9.17 -0.41
CA VAL A 63 7.71 -9.83 -0.23
C VAL A 63 6.74 -9.21 -1.21
N ARG A 64 5.78 -10.01 -1.71
CA ARG A 64 4.70 -9.50 -2.55
C ARG A 64 3.39 -10.24 -2.36
N THR A 65 2.33 -9.54 -2.74
CA THR A 65 0.99 -10.09 -2.95
C THR A 65 0.44 -9.61 -4.29
N PHE A 66 -0.32 -10.48 -4.94
CA PHE A 66 -1.06 -10.19 -6.15
C PHE A 66 -2.40 -10.92 -6.08
N VAL A 67 -3.48 -10.18 -6.28
CA VAL A 67 -4.85 -10.67 -6.21
C VAL A 67 -5.52 -10.30 -7.53
N ALA A 68 -5.70 -11.30 -8.38
CA ALA A 68 -6.51 -11.16 -9.58
C ALA A 68 -8.00 -11.18 -9.23
N SER A 69 -8.80 -10.50 -10.07
CA SER A 69 -10.25 -10.55 -9.97
C SER A 69 -10.78 -11.97 -10.12
N GLU A 70 -11.83 -12.28 -9.37
CA GLU A 70 -12.57 -13.54 -9.49
C GLU A 70 -13.69 -13.42 -10.53
N ASN A 71 -14.16 -14.56 -11.04
CA ASN A 71 -15.31 -14.61 -11.95
C ASN A 71 -16.40 -15.58 -11.41
N PRO A 72 -17.57 -15.08 -10.99
CA PRO A 72 -17.94 -13.67 -10.90
C PRO A 72 -17.18 -12.94 -9.77
N PRO A 73 -17.01 -11.61 -9.86
CA PRO A 73 -16.37 -10.86 -8.78
C PRO A 73 -17.22 -10.91 -7.51
N LYS A 74 -16.59 -10.77 -6.36
CA LYS A 74 -17.29 -10.65 -5.07
C LYS A 74 -17.55 -9.18 -4.74
N ILE A 75 -18.69 -8.90 -4.11
CA ILE A 75 -19.04 -7.58 -3.60
C ILE A 75 -19.34 -7.64 -2.11
N PHE A 76 -19.00 -6.56 -1.40
CA PHE A 76 -19.49 -6.33 -0.05
C PHE A 76 -21.01 -6.15 -0.07
N THR A 77 -21.69 -6.71 0.93
CA THR A 77 -23.15 -6.65 1.05
C THR A 77 -23.58 -6.40 2.49
N GLN A 78 -24.86 -6.09 2.69
CA GLN A 78 -25.45 -5.74 3.99
C GLN A 78 -24.88 -4.46 4.62
N GLY A 79 -25.59 -3.91 5.60
CA GLY A 79 -25.22 -2.63 6.24
C GLY A 79 -23.96 -2.70 7.12
N GLY A 80 -23.55 -3.90 7.55
CA GLY A 80 -22.37 -4.11 8.40
C GLY A 80 -21.04 -3.92 7.67
N SER A 81 -21.01 -4.03 6.34
CA SER A 81 -19.79 -3.98 5.52
C SER A 81 -19.35 -2.55 5.19
N LYS A 82 -19.03 -1.77 6.22
CA LYS A 82 -18.51 -0.40 6.10
C LYS A 82 -17.14 -0.33 6.73
N ASP A 83 -16.25 0.50 6.18
CA ASP A 83 -14.87 0.63 6.66
C ASP A 83 -14.75 0.95 8.16
N PRO A 84 -15.60 1.78 8.78
CA PRO A 84 -15.54 2.02 10.23
C PRO A 84 -16.01 0.85 11.10
N ASN A 85 -16.67 -0.16 10.51
CA ASN A 85 -17.19 -1.30 11.24
C ASN A 85 -16.17 -2.44 11.22
N ASP A 86 -16.14 -3.21 12.31
CA ASP A 86 -15.28 -4.40 12.40
C ASP A 86 -15.60 -5.41 11.28
N THR A 87 -14.53 -5.92 10.68
CA THR A 87 -14.52 -6.99 9.66
C THR A 87 -15.37 -8.21 10.00
N THR A 88 -15.58 -8.53 11.28
CA THR A 88 -16.47 -9.61 11.74
C THR A 88 -17.93 -9.38 11.35
N GLY A 89 -18.33 -8.12 11.18
CA GLY A 89 -19.64 -7.71 10.67
C GLY A 89 -19.73 -7.62 9.15
N TRP A 90 -18.61 -7.76 8.42
CA TRP A 90 -18.60 -7.69 6.97
C TRP A 90 -19.18 -8.95 6.35
N ARG A 91 -19.83 -8.77 5.21
CA ARG A 91 -20.45 -9.83 4.43
C ARG A 91 -20.15 -9.64 2.97
N TRP A 92 -20.02 -10.75 2.25
CA TRP A 92 -19.82 -10.77 0.82
C TRP A 92 -20.85 -11.66 0.12
N LYS A 93 -21.09 -11.38 -1.15
CA LYS A 93 -21.77 -12.28 -2.08
C LYS A 93 -21.09 -12.21 -3.44
N GLY A 94 -21.31 -13.22 -4.29
CA GLY A 94 -21.02 -13.09 -5.71
C GLY A 94 -21.83 -11.94 -6.30
N ALA A 95 -21.22 -11.14 -7.16
CA ALA A 95 -21.88 -9.99 -7.76
C ALA A 95 -22.98 -10.41 -8.73
N ASP A 96 -24.10 -9.68 -8.69
CA ASP A 96 -25.13 -9.79 -9.73
C ASP A 96 -24.75 -8.91 -10.93
N THR A 97 -24.28 -7.68 -10.66
CA THR A 97 -23.71 -6.75 -11.64
C THR A 97 -22.77 -5.79 -10.90
N VAL A 98 -21.63 -5.48 -11.52
CA VAL A 98 -20.70 -4.42 -11.08
C VAL A 98 -20.46 -3.53 -12.30
N PRO A 99 -20.62 -2.20 -12.19
CA PRO A 99 -20.22 -1.29 -13.26
C PRO A 99 -18.72 -1.45 -13.56
N ASP A 100 -18.34 -1.42 -14.84
CA ASP A 100 -16.95 -1.52 -15.31
C ASP A 100 -15.97 -0.60 -14.56
N LYS A 101 -16.41 0.62 -14.21
CA LYS A 101 -15.59 1.59 -13.46
C LYS A 101 -15.29 1.21 -12.00
N ASP A 102 -16.08 0.30 -11.44
CA ASP A 102 -15.98 -0.18 -10.05
C ASP A 102 -15.44 -1.63 -10.01
N THR A 103 -15.21 -2.24 -11.18
CA THR A 103 -14.60 -3.56 -11.31
C THR A 103 -13.09 -3.46 -11.16
N ILE A 104 -12.56 -4.06 -10.10
CA ILE A 104 -11.12 -4.21 -9.90
C ILE A 104 -10.64 -5.45 -10.67
N THR A 105 -9.64 -5.29 -11.54
CA THR A 105 -9.06 -6.40 -12.32
C THR A 105 -7.92 -7.07 -11.59
N ASN A 106 -7.04 -6.29 -10.97
CA ASN A 106 -5.92 -6.77 -10.19
C ASN A 106 -5.66 -5.81 -9.00
N ALA A 107 -5.17 -6.35 -7.90
CA ALA A 107 -4.64 -5.60 -6.76
C ALA A 107 -3.29 -6.21 -6.35
N TYR A 108 -2.34 -5.37 -5.95
CA TYR A 108 -0.98 -5.81 -5.69
C TYR A 108 -0.31 -4.95 -4.63
N ALA A 109 0.64 -5.54 -3.92
CA ALA A 109 1.57 -4.83 -3.06
C ALA A 109 2.89 -5.57 -2.98
N ALA A 110 3.97 -4.83 -2.80
CA ALA A 110 5.31 -5.37 -2.70
C ALA A 110 6.23 -4.47 -1.87
N GLU A 111 7.26 -5.08 -1.30
CA GLU A 111 8.30 -4.39 -0.55
C GLU A 111 9.63 -4.48 -1.30
N TYR A 112 10.37 -3.38 -1.34
CA TYR A 112 11.68 -3.29 -1.97
C TYR A 112 12.66 -2.58 -1.04
N ILE A 113 13.95 -2.81 -1.26
CA ILE A 113 15.03 -2.04 -0.63
C ILE A 113 15.68 -1.17 -1.69
N ALA A 114 15.69 0.14 -1.47
CA ALA A 114 16.38 1.08 -2.34
C ALA A 114 17.88 0.86 -2.32
N SER A 115 18.43 0.50 -3.48
CA SER A 115 19.87 0.35 -3.66
C SER A 115 20.56 1.70 -3.39
N GLY A 116 21.55 1.70 -2.49
CA GLY A 116 22.31 2.89 -2.09
C GLY A 116 21.94 3.48 -0.74
N SER A 117 20.64 3.56 -0.39
CA SER A 117 20.20 4.05 0.93
C SER A 117 19.89 2.94 1.92
N GLY A 118 19.46 1.77 1.44
CA GLY A 118 18.94 0.70 2.30
C GLY A 118 17.54 0.99 2.86
N HIS A 119 16.84 2.01 2.38
CA HIS A 119 15.47 2.31 2.82
C HIS A 119 14.48 1.28 2.26
N GLU A 120 13.53 0.87 3.12
CA GLU A 120 12.37 0.09 2.72
C GLU A 120 11.37 0.97 1.95
N ILE A 121 10.89 0.44 0.83
CA ILE A 121 9.89 1.06 -0.02
C ILE A 121 8.75 0.07 -0.19
N PHE A 122 7.58 0.47 0.31
CA PHE A 122 6.34 -0.26 0.16
C PHE A 122 5.55 0.30 -1.02
N VAL A 123 5.30 -0.51 -2.02
CA VAL A 123 4.49 -0.16 -3.19
C VAL A 123 3.19 -0.95 -3.16
N PHE A 124 2.11 -0.32 -3.58
CA PHE A 124 0.80 -0.94 -3.69
C PHE A 124 -0.01 -0.28 -4.79
N GLY A 125 -0.99 -1.01 -5.31
CA GLY A 125 -1.87 -0.50 -6.34
C GLY A 125 -3.00 -1.46 -6.66
N GLY A 126 -3.83 -1.00 -7.58
CA GLY A 126 -4.89 -1.79 -8.15
C GLY A 126 -5.40 -1.15 -9.43
N GLU A 127 -5.98 -1.98 -10.26
CA GLU A 127 -6.44 -1.62 -11.59
C GLU A 127 -7.96 -1.59 -11.61
N ARG A 128 -8.53 -0.55 -12.22
CA ARG A 128 -9.96 -0.50 -12.55
C ARG A 128 -10.13 -0.89 -14.01
N PHE A 129 -11.12 -1.74 -14.30
CA PHE A 129 -11.39 -2.19 -15.67
C PHE A 129 -11.68 -1.03 -16.62
N ALA A 130 -12.39 0.01 -16.14
CA ALA A 130 -12.60 1.23 -16.88
C ALA A 130 -12.35 2.49 -16.03
N VAL A 131 -11.79 3.52 -16.68
CA VAL A 131 -11.38 4.78 -16.02
C VAL A 131 -12.37 5.90 -16.39
N ASN A 132 -13.67 5.64 -16.26
CA ASN A 132 -14.73 6.61 -16.58
C ASN A 132 -15.59 6.95 -15.36
N GLY A 133 -15.93 8.23 -15.22
CA GLY A 133 -16.78 8.72 -14.13
C GLY A 133 -16.11 8.64 -12.76
N ASP A 134 -16.93 8.84 -11.73
CA ASP A 134 -16.47 8.90 -10.35
C ASP A 134 -16.46 7.51 -9.71
N SER A 135 -15.40 7.17 -8.99
CA SER A 135 -15.29 5.89 -8.26
C SER A 135 -14.27 6.05 -7.13
N ASN A 136 -14.36 5.19 -6.11
CA ASN A 136 -13.39 5.12 -5.02
C ASN A 136 -12.74 3.75 -5.03
N ILE A 137 -11.44 3.71 -4.76
CA ILE A 137 -10.71 2.47 -4.49
C ILE A 137 -10.16 2.51 -3.07
N GLY A 138 -10.27 1.39 -2.37
CA GLY A 138 -9.75 1.21 -1.02
C GLY A 138 -8.99 -0.11 -0.92
N ILE A 139 -7.87 -0.11 -0.19
CA ILE A 139 -7.04 -1.29 0.08
C ILE A 139 -6.79 -1.35 1.57
N TRP A 140 -7.14 -2.49 2.16
CA TRP A 140 -6.85 -2.80 3.56
C TRP A 140 -5.61 -3.69 3.65
N PHE A 141 -4.69 -3.33 4.55
CA PHE A 141 -3.57 -4.16 4.95
C PHE A 141 -3.79 -4.62 6.39
N PHE A 142 -4.18 -5.88 6.53
CA PHE A 142 -4.51 -6.48 7.82
C PHE A 142 -3.31 -7.16 8.46
N GLN A 143 -3.16 -6.99 9.77
CA GLN A 143 -2.17 -7.71 10.59
C GLN A 143 -2.56 -9.18 10.80
N GLN A 144 -3.86 -9.49 10.75
CA GLN A 144 -4.37 -10.85 10.80
C GLN A 144 -4.82 -11.32 9.42
N ASN A 145 -4.88 -12.64 9.23
CA ASN A 145 -5.44 -13.20 8.00
C ASN A 145 -6.95 -13.00 7.98
N ILE A 146 -7.42 -12.08 7.15
CA ILE A 146 -8.84 -11.78 6.93
C ILE A 146 -9.13 -11.98 5.45
N GLY A 147 -9.97 -12.96 5.15
CA GLY A 147 -10.42 -13.24 3.79
C GLY A 147 -11.85 -13.74 3.76
N THR A 148 -12.38 -13.92 2.56
CA THR A 148 -13.75 -14.40 2.36
C THR A 148 -13.89 -15.86 2.79
N LEU A 149 -14.88 -16.17 3.62
CA LEU A 149 -15.28 -17.53 3.98
C LEU A 149 -16.49 -17.98 3.15
N ASN A 150 -16.64 -19.29 2.92
CA ASN A 150 -17.68 -19.86 2.05
C ASN A 150 -19.13 -19.57 2.50
N ASP A 151 -19.33 -19.14 3.74
CA ASP A 151 -20.63 -18.79 4.31
C ASP A 151 -21.04 -17.31 4.08
N GLY A 152 -20.27 -16.57 3.30
CA GLY A 152 -20.53 -15.15 3.03
C GLY A 152 -19.98 -14.20 4.10
N THR A 153 -19.17 -14.68 5.04
CA THR A 153 -18.51 -13.87 6.09
C THR A 153 -17.01 -13.69 5.82
N PHE A 154 -16.31 -13.02 6.75
CA PHE A 154 -14.86 -12.81 6.70
C PHE A 154 -14.19 -13.44 7.93
N GLY A 155 -12.98 -13.97 7.76
CA GLY A 155 -12.19 -14.54 8.84
C GLY A 155 -10.92 -15.25 8.34
N PRO A 156 -10.26 -16.07 9.17
CA PRO A 156 -10.57 -16.32 10.59
C PRO A 156 -10.11 -15.18 11.52
N GLY A 157 -9.25 -14.28 11.05
CA GLY A 157 -8.83 -13.10 11.78
C GLY A 157 -9.93 -12.03 11.83
N LYS A 158 -9.63 -10.95 12.55
CA LYS A 158 -10.44 -9.74 12.58
C LYS A 158 -9.55 -8.51 12.63
N HIS A 159 -10.12 -7.37 12.24
CA HIS A 159 -9.50 -6.07 12.30
C HIS A 159 -8.82 -5.82 13.66
N GLN A 160 -7.61 -5.26 13.61
CA GLN A 160 -6.83 -4.85 14.76
C GLN A 160 -6.46 -3.37 14.63
N ASN A 161 -6.33 -2.71 15.79
CA ASN A 161 -5.71 -1.40 15.83
C ASN A 161 -4.28 -1.50 15.29
N GLY A 162 -3.98 -0.74 14.23
CA GLY A 162 -2.70 -0.80 13.52
C GLY A 162 -2.79 -1.42 12.13
N ASP A 163 -3.96 -1.97 11.75
CA ASP A 163 -4.25 -2.20 10.34
C ASP A 163 -4.25 -0.88 9.57
N ILE A 164 -3.84 -0.93 8.29
CA ILE A 164 -3.71 0.26 7.46
C ILE A 164 -4.82 0.27 6.42
N PHE A 165 -5.49 1.42 6.26
CA PHE A 165 -6.45 1.64 5.19
C PHE A 165 -5.97 2.74 4.25
N ALA A 166 -5.65 2.35 3.00
CA ALA A 166 -5.33 3.29 1.93
C ALA A 166 -6.54 3.48 1.02
N VAL A 167 -6.94 4.72 0.79
CA VAL A 167 -8.13 5.05 -0.02
C VAL A 167 -7.85 6.21 -0.96
N SER A 168 -8.41 6.13 -2.16
CA SER A 168 -8.38 7.20 -3.14
C SER A 168 -9.76 7.37 -3.78
N ALA A 169 -10.13 8.63 -3.99
CA ALA A 169 -11.30 9.02 -4.76
C ALA A 169 -10.87 9.50 -6.15
N PHE A 170 -11.51 8.95 -7.18
CA PHE A 170 -11.37 9.40 -8.55
C PHE A 170 -12.60 10.21 -8.94
N THR A 171 -12.37 11.40 -9.50
CA THR A 171 -13.43 12.21 -10.12
C THR A 171 -13.21 12.29 -11.63
N ASN A 172 -14.27 12.12 -12.41
CA ASN A 172 -14.26 12.15 -13.89
C ASN A 172 -13.17 11.28 -14.55
N GLY A 173 -12.87 10.09 -14.00
CA GLY A 173 -11.84 9.22 -14.57
C GLY A 173 -10.41 9.70 -14.34
N GLY A 174 -10.16 10.59 -13.37
CA GLY A 174 -8.85 11.19 -13.12
C GLY A 174 -7.68 10.19 -13.03
N VAL A 175 -6.51 10.62 -13.53
CA VAL A 175 -5.28 9.81 -13.61
C VAL A 175 -4.27 10.11 -12.49
N ASN A 176 -4.50 11.17 -11.71
CA ASN A 176 -3.66 11.56 -10.57
C ASN A 176 -4.45 11.48 -9.26
N PRO A 177 -4.58 10.28 -8.66
CA PRO A 177 -5.29 10.12 -7.41
C PRO A 177 -4.56 10.77 -6.24
N THR A 178 -5.32 11.40 -5.33
CA THR A 178 -4.83 11.69 -3.98
C THR A 178 -5.11 10.48 -3.10
N ILE A 179 -4.06 9.87 -2.56
CA ILE A 179 -4.17 8.73 -1.65
C ILE A 179 -4.15 9.24 -0.21
N SER A 180 -5.16 8.86 0.57
CA SER A 180 -5.21 9.04 2.02
C SER A 180 -4.94 7.71 2.70
N VAL A 181 -4.10 7.71 3.73
CA VAL A 181 -3.73 6.51 4.50
C VAL A 181 -4.08 6.75 5.96
N TYR A 182 -4.79 5.79 6.55
CA TYR A 182 -5.28 5.79 7.94
C TYR A 182 -4.72 4.61 8.72
#